data_AF-V4JKB9-F1
#
_entry.id   AF-V4JKB9-F1
#
_cell.length_a   1.000
_cell.length_b   1.000
_cell.length_c   1.000
_cell.angle_alpha   90.00
_cell.angle_beta   90.00
_cell.angle_gamma   90.00
#
_symmetry.space_group_name_H-M   'P 1'
#
loop_
_entity.id
_entity.type
_entity.pdbx_description
1 polymer ?
#
loop_
_entity_poly.entity_id
_entity_poly.type
_entity_poly.pdbx_seq_one_letter_code
_entity_poly.pdbx_strand_id
1 'polypeptide(L)' 'MKVFTDSEAQQHWPQLLDLAQEEEIEIRRLDGAVFSLTIKRQQALSPFDVPGIRSAATTQDILEAIRESRSG' A
#
# COMPACT_ATOMS: atom_id res chain seq x y z
N MET A 1 12.57 -12.16 -11.27
CA MET A 1 12.89 -12.98 -10.09
C MET A 1 14.38 -13.24 -10.08
N LYS A 2 15.10 -12.58 -9.19
CA LYS A 2 16.54 -12.79 -8.96
C LYS A 2 16.73 -13.59 -7.66
N VAL A 3 17.77 -14.39 -7.61
CA VAL A 3 18.08 -15.27 -6.48
C VAL A 3 19.44 -14.88 -5.91
N PHE A 4 19.49 -14.67 -4.59
CA PHE A 4 20.72 -14.38 -3.85
C PHE A 4 20.89 -15.35 -2.70
N THR A 5 22.13 -15.55 -2.26
CA THR A 5 22.43 -16.21 -1.00
C THR A 5 22.28 -15.25 0.18
N ASP A 6 22.07 -15.77 1.39
CA ASP A 6 22.01 -14.96 2.62
C ASP A 6 23.26 -14.06 2.80
N SER A 7 24.46 -14.57 2.48
CA SER A 7 25.69 -13.79 2.55
C SER A 7 25.74 -12.64 1.52
N GLU A 8 25.33 -12.89 0.28
CA GLU A 8 25.29 -11.85 -0.75
C GLU A 8 24.26 -10.77 -0.39
N ALA A 9 23.12 -11.19 0.17
CA ALA A 9 22.08 -10.27 0.59
C ALA A 9 22.56 -9.31 1.68
N GLN A 10 23.35 -9.81 2.64
CA GLN A 10 23.92 -8.99 3.71
C GLN A 10 24.99 -8.01 3.20
N GLN A 11 25.86 -8.45 2.28
CA GLN A 11 26.93 -7.61 1.72
C GLN A 11 26.39 -6.49 0.81
N HIS A 12 25.31 -6.77 0.09
CA HIS A 12 24.75 -5.89 -0.94
C HIS A 12 23.35 -5.36 -0.59
N TRP A 13 23.03 -5.29 0.71
CA TRP A 13 21.69 -4.96 1.19
C TRP A 13 21.07 -3.69 0.57
N PRO A 14 21.80 -2.56 0.44
CA PRO A 14 21.22 -1.36 -0.19
C PRO A 14 20.82 -1.57 -1.65
N GLN A 15 21.67 -2.23 -2.44
CA GLN A 15 21.36 -2.52 -3.85
C GLN A 15 20.19 -3.50 -3.98
N LEU A 16 20.07 -4.42 -3.02
CA LEU A 16 19.00 -5.41 -2.97
C LEU A 16 17.64 -4.76 -2.68
N LEU A 17 17.61 -3.71 -1.84
CA LEU A 17 16.41 -2.90 -1.62
C LEU A 17 15.98 -2.14 -2.88
N ASP A 18 16.93 -1.58 -3.64
CA ASP A 18 16.64 -0.89 -4.91
C ASP A 18 16.05 -1.86 -5.95
N LEU A 19 16.66 -3.03 -6.09
CA LEU A 19 16.15 -4.09 -6.96
C LEU A 19 14.76 -4.59 -6.53
N ALA A 20 14.49 -4.66 -5.23
CA ALA A 20 13.20 -5.10 -4.68
C ALA A 20 12.05 -4.11 -4.93
N GLN A 21 12.35 -2.89 -5.39
CA GLN A 21 11.33 -1.94 -5.86
C GLN A 21 10.79 -2.32 -7.24
N GLU A 22 11.62 -2.96 -8.07
CA GLU A 22 11.31 -3.32 -9.46
C GLU A 22 10.79 -4.75 -9.59
N GLU A 23 11.39 -5.71 -8.88
CA GLU A 23 11.04 -7.13 -8.97
C GLU A 23 11.15 -7.87 -7.62
N GLU A 24 10.48 -9.02 -7.52
CA GLU A 24 10.63 -9.92 -6.37
C GLU A 24 12.00 -10.59 -6.36
N ILE A 25 12.61 -10.63 -5.17
CA ILE A 25 13.93 -11.22 -4.94
C ILE A 25 13.80 -12.40 -3.98
N GLU A 26 14.38 -13.54 -4.33
CA GLU A 26 14.53 -14.69 -3.45
C GLU A 26 15.89 -14.66 -2.73
N ILE A 27 15.89 -14.91 -1.43
CA ILE A 27 17.09 -15.09 -0.61
C ILE A 27 17.12 -16.53 -0.12
N ARG A 28 18.15 -17.29 -0.53
CA ARG A 28 18.35 -18.68 -0.16
C ARG A 28 19.36 -18.79 0.96
N ARG A 29 18.96 -19.47 2.03
CA ARG A 29 19.81 -19.74 3.18
C ARG A 29 20.32 -21.17 3.13
N LEU A 30 21.48 -21.40 3.76
CA LEU A 30 22.19 -22.69 3.71
C LEU A 30 21.40 -23.86 4.29
N ASP A 31 20.44 -23.58 5.18
CA ASP A 31 19.51 -24.57 5.74
C ASP A 31 18.36 -24.94 4.78
N GLY A 32 18.39 -24.44 3.54
CA GLY A 32 17.38 -24.71 2.52
C GLY A 32 16.16 -23.79 2.61
N ALA A 33 16.11 -22.87 3.59
CA ALA A 33 15.05 -21.89 3.67
C ALA A 33 15.15 -20.89 2.51
N VAL A 34 13.99 -20.53 1.95
CA VAL A 34 13.85 -19.52 0.91
C VAL A 34 12.98 -18.41 1.45
N PHE A 35 13.50 -17.19 1.41
CA PHE A 35 12.78 -15.97 1.79
C PHE A 35 12.53 -15.15 0.53
N SER A 36 11.44 -14.38 0.50
CA SER A 36 11.22 -13.38 -0.54
C SER A 36 11.25 -11.97 0.02
N LEU A 37 11.88 -11.06 -0.73
CA LEU A 37 11.87 -9.64 -0.48
C LEU A 37 11.04 -8.95 -1.56
N THR A 38 10.07 -8.15 -1.13
CA THR A 38 9.19 -7.39 -2.02
C THR A 38 8.85 -6.07 -1.35
N ILE A 39 8.81 -4.99 -2.13
CA ILE A 39 8.35 -3.71 -1.62
C ILE A 39 6.89 -3.81 -1.16
N LYS A 40 6.65 -3.44 0.10
CA LYS A 40 5.29 -3.14 0.54
C LYS A 40 4.93 -1.76 0.02
N ARG A 41 4.14 -1.72 -1.05
CA ARG A 41 3.46 -0.47 -1.42
C ARG A 41 2.55 -0.12 -0.24
N GLN A 42 2.78 1.04 0.37
CA GLN A 42 1.73 1.61 1.21
C GLN A 42 0.47 1.64 0.34
N GLN A 43 -0.63 1.10 0.86
CA GLN A 43 -1.92 1.39 0.24
C GLN A 43 -2.00 2.90 0.21
N ALA A 44 -2.02 3.47 -1.00
CA ALA A 44 -2.34 4.87 -1.15
C ALA A 44 -3.70 5.01 -0.47
N LEU A 45 -3.72 5.68 0.68
CA LEU A 45 -4.98 6.04 1.31
C LEU A 45 -5.79 6.72 0.23
N SER A 46 -7.04 6.29 0.06
CA SER A 46 -7.90 6.91 -0.94
C SER A 46 -7.88 8.41 -0.70
N PRO A 47 -7.84 9.26 -1.73
CA PRO A 47 -8.00 10.71 -1.53
C PRO A 47 -9.36 11.05 -0.88
N PHE A 48 -10.30 10.10 -0.86
CA PHE A 48 -11.58 10.18 -0.17
C PHE A 48 -11.58 9.53 1.23
N ASP A 49 -10.45 8.99 1.69
CA ASP A 49 -10.27 8.46 3.05
C ASP A 49 -10.04 9.61 4.03
N VAL A 50 -11.07 10.46 4.16
CA VAL A 50 -11.09 11.61 5.06
C VAL A 50 -11.97 11.30 6.27
N PRO A 51 -11.54 11.66 7.49
CA PRO A 51 -12.37 11.50 8.68
C PRO A 51 -13.71 12.23 8.53
N GLY A 52 -14.80 11.57 8.94
CA GLY A 52 -16.11 12.21 8.99
C GLY A 52 -16.17 13.32 10.04
N ILE A 53 -16.99 14.34 9.78
CA ILE A 53 -17.28 15.42 10.75
C ILE A 53 -18.65 15.20 11.40
N ARG A 54 -18.80 15.64 12.65
CA ARG A 54 -20.11 15.77 13.29
C ARG A 54 -20.74 17.08 12.84
N SER A 55 -21.92 17.02 12.23
CA SER A 55 -22.69 18.18 11.79
C SER A 55 -24.01 18.26 12.54
N ALA A 56 -24.57 19.47 12.62
CA ALA A 56 -25.93 19.71 13.09
C ALA A 56 -27.00 19.43 12.01
N ALA A 57 -26.59 19.08 10.80
CA ALA A 57 -27.48 18.75 9.70
C ALA A 57 -28.42 17.59 10.06
N THR A 58 -29.71 17.83 9.89
CA THR A 58 -30.78 16.86 10.10
C THR A 58 -31.03 16.03 8.84
N THR A 59 -31.80 14.96 8.99
CA THR A 59 -32.25 14.17 7.84
C THR A 59 -33.06 14.99 6.83
N GLN A 60 -33.81 16.00 7.29
CA GLN A 60 -34.59 16.84 6.38
C GLN A 60 -33.69 17.74 5.54
N ASP A 61 -32.66 18.33 6.14
CA ASP A 61 -31.69 19.17 5.41
C ASP A 61 -31.05 18.38 4.26
N ILE A 62 -30.73 17.11 4.49
CA ILE A 62 -30.17 16.21 3.46
C ILE A 62 -31.20 15.92 2.35
N LEU A 63 -32.45 15.61 2.72
CA LEU A 63 -33.49 15.27 1.74
C LEU A 63 -33.88 16.47 0.88
N GLU A 64 -33.90 17.67 1.46
CA GLU A 64 -34.19 18.91 0.75
C GLU A 64 -33.08 19.23 -0.27
N ALA A 65 -31.81 19.17 0.13
CA ALA A 65 -30.67 19.38 -0.76
C ALA A 65 -30.66 18.39 -1.95
N ILE A 66 -30.99 17.12 -1.72
CA ILE A 66 -31.09 16.11 -2.79
C ILE A 66 -32.24 16.45 -3.75
N ARG A 67 -33.40 16.89 -3.23
CA ARG A 67 -34.54 17.28 -4.07
C ARG A 67 -34.19 18.48 -4.94
N GLU A 68 -33.59 19.52 -4.35
CA GLU A 68 -33.14 20.71 -5.08
C GLU A 68 -32.17 20.33 -6.22
N SER A 69 -31.14 19.54 -5.92
CA SER A 69 -30.16 19.08 -6.92
C SER A 69 -30.78 18.28 -8.07
N ARG A 70 -31.91 17.59 -7.86
CA ARG A 70 -32.61 16.81 -8.90
C ARG A 70 -33.69 17.59 -9.65
N SER A 71 -34.01 18.79 -9.17
CA SER A 71 -35.03 19.66 -9.76
C SER A 71 -34.47 20.59 -10.84
N GLY A 72 -33.14 20.59 -11.03
CA GLY A 72 -32.42 21.28 -12.09
C GLY A 72 -32.24 20.44 -13.35
#